data_AF-A0A1H2EPC4-F1
#
_entry.id   AF-A0A1H2EPC4-F1
#
_cell.length_a   1.000
_cell.length_b   1.000
_cell.length_c   1.000
_cell.angle_alpha   90.00
_cell.angle_beta   90.00
_cell.angle_gamma   90.00
#
_symmetry.space_group_name_H-M   'P 1'
#
loop_
_entity.id
_entity.type
_entity.pdbx_description
1 polymer ?
#
loop_
_entity_poly.entity_id
_entity_poly.type
_entity_poly.pdbx_seq_one_letter_code
_entity_poly.pdbx_strand_id
1 'polypeptide(L)'
;MSGYDIRKLALTPAQKILSEVADRHGLTVADLRGRSRGTTIVRARQEAMYRLRAELTLSCPTVAGVINRDHTTVSHGAHAHADRHGLPKTWRTREAR
;
A
#
# COMPACT_ATOMS: atom_id res chain seq x y z
N MET A 1 36.14 -1.33 -4.52
CA MET A 1 34.93 -1.29 -3.66
C MET A 1 34.44 0.16 -3.70
N SER A 2 33.31 0.54 -4.26
CA SER A 2 31.98 -0.07 -4.25
C SER A 2 31.37 0.03 -5.66
N GLY A 3 31.06 -1.12 -6.26
CA GLY A 3 30.25 -1.20 -7.48
C GLY A 3 28.78 -0.96 -7.12
N TYR A 4 28.45 0.27 -6.74
CA TYR A 4 27.08 0.65 -6.46
C TYR A 4 26.40 0.96 -7.79
N ASP A 5 25.76 -0.05 -8.37
CA ASP A 5 24.98 0.09 -9.59
C ASP A 5 23.82 1.06 -9.34
N ILE A 6 23.93 2.29 -9.84
CA ILE A 6 22.90 3.33 -9.74
C ILE A 6 21.58 2.92 -10.40
N ARG A 7 21.57 1.91 -11.28
CA ARG A 7 20.34 1.37 -11.86
C ARG A 7 19.56 0.50 -10.88
N LYS A 8 20.21 -0.04 -9.83
CA LYS A 8 19.55 -0.74 -8.72
C LYS A 8 18.91 0.20 -7.68
N LEU A 9 19.21 1.50 -7.71
CA LEU A 9 18.61 2.50 -6.80
C LEU A 9 17.20 2.95 -7.20
N ALA A 10 16.75 2.62 -8.41
CA ALA A 10 15.42 3.00 -8.86
C ALA A 10 14.36 2.20 -8.08
N LEU A 11 13.84 2.77 -7.00
CA LEU A 11 12.66 2.24 -6.32
C LEU A 11 11.55 2.09 -7.34
N THR A 12 10.95 0.90 -7.38
CA THR A 12 9.72 0.67 -8.14
C THR A 12 8.64 1.66 -7.68
N PRO A 13 7.66 2.01 -8.54
CA PRO A 13 6.58 2.91 -8.16
C PRO A 13 5.87 2.47 -6.86
N ALA A 14 5.70 1.16 -6.66
CA ALA A 14 5.11 0.61 -5.45
C ALA A 14 5.98 0.86 -4.20
N GLN A 15 7.30 0.72 -4.32
CA GLN A 15 8.23 1.03 -3.23
C GLN A 15 8.27 2.53 -2.91
N LYS A 16 8.13 3.40 -3.91
CA LYS A 16 8.02 4.85 -3.69
C LYS A 16 6.79 5.20 -2.87
N ILE A 17 5.62 4.70 -3.25
CA ILE A 17 4.37 4.89 -2.48
C ILE A 17 4.52 4.38 -1.05
N LEU A 18 5.12 3.21 -0.85
CA LEU A 18 5.34 2.67 0.49
C LEU A 18 6.25 3.57 1.34
N SER A 19 7.33 4.10 0.76
CA SER A 19 8.23 5.03 1.46
C SER A 19 7.47 6.29 1.86
N GLU A 20 6.79 6.93 0.90
CA GLU A 20 6.04 8.16 1.16
C GLU A 20 4.97 8.00 2.25
N VAL A 21 4.26 6.87 2.24
CA VAL A 21 3.25 6.57 3.27
C VAL A 21 3.92 6.27 4.61
N ALA A 22 5.05 5.55 4.63
CA ALA A 22 5.79 5.31 5.86
C ALA A 22 6.28 6.63 6.48
N ASP A 23 6.91 7.49 5.68
CA ASP A 23 7.44 8.78 6.08
C ASP A 23 6.36 9.70 6.63
N ARG A 24 5.19 9.78 5.95
CA ARG A 24 4.03 10.57 6.38
C ARG A 24 3.50 10.16 7.76
N HIS A 25 3.62 8.89 8.13
CA HIS A 25 3.13 8.35 9.40
C HIS A 25 4.25 8.20 10.45
N GLY A 26 5.49 8.61 10.15
CA GLY A 26 6.64 8.42 11.03
C GLY A 26 6.99 6.95 11.26
N LEU A 27 6.77 6.11 10.25
CA LEU A 27 7.01 4.67 10.26
C LEU A 27 8.10 4.30 9.25
N THR A 28 8.59 3.07 9.32
CA THR A 28 9.44 2.50 8.26
C THR A 28 8.63 1.61 7.31
N VAL A 29 9.15 1.38 6.10
CA VAL A 29 8.56 0.39 5.17
C VAL A 29 8.53 -1.01 5.81
N ALA A 30 9.51 -1.33 6.67
CA ALA A 30 9.53 -2.57 7.43
C ALA A 30 8.34 -2.67 8.40
N ASP A 31 7.93 -1.57 9.03
CA ASP A 31 6.73 -1.55 9.88
C ASP A 31 5.46 -1.79 9.07
N LEU A 32 5.36 -1.21 7.88
CA LEU A 32 4.24 -1.45 6.96
C LEU A 32 4.18 -2.91 6.48
N ARG A 33 5.31 -3.62 6.39
CA ARG A 33 5.34 -5.06 6.04
C ARG A 33 5.32 -6.01 7.24
N GLY A 34 5.64 -5.50 8.44
CA GLY A 34 5.74 -6.25 9.70
C GLY A 34 4.39 -6.75 10.18
N ARG A 35 4.30 -7.37 11.37
CA ARG A 35 3.03 -7.95 11.91
C ARG A 35 2.28 -7.06 12.91
N SER A 36 2.88 -5.96 13.35
CA SER A 36 2.27 -5.07 14.35
C SER A 36 0.92 -4.52 13.90
N ARG A 37 -0.03 -4.41 14.84
CA ARG A 37 -1.42 -3.99 14.60
C ARG A 37 -1.79 -2.66 15.28
N GLY A 38 -0.80 -1.87 15.69
CA GLY A 38 -1.06 -0.54 16.25
C GLY A 38 -1.85 0.34 15.30
N THR A 39 -2.74 1.18 15.83
CA THR A 39 -3.70 1.99 15.05
C THR A 39 -3.02 2.81 13.97
N THR A 40 -1.89 3.46 14.25
CA THR A 40 -1.11 4.24 13.27
C THR A 40 -0.62 3.36 12.12
N ILE A 41 -0.05 2.19 12.43
CA ILE A 41 0.44 1.24 11.43
C ILE A 41 -0.70 0.71 10.57
N VAL A 42 -1.85 0.40 11.18
CA VAL A 42 -3.04 -0.06 10.45
C VAL A 42 -3.54 1.03 9.50
N ARG A 43 -3.63 2.28 9.96
CA ARG A 43 -4.05 3.41 9.11
C ARG A 43 -3.08 3.65 7.95
N ALA A 44 -1.77 3.63 8.21
CA ALA A 44 -0.74 3.76 7.18
C ALA A 44 -0.82 2.62 6.16
N ARG A 45 -1.01 1.37 6.59
CA ARG A 45 -1.20 0.25 5.65
C ARG A 45 -2.45 0.39 4.79
N GLN A 46 -3.57 0.82 5.38
CA GLN A 46 -4.82 1.05 4.64
C GLN A 46 -4.63 2.13 3.56
N GLU A 47 -3.92 3.20 3.88
CA GLU A 47 -3.55 4.24 2.91
C GLU A 47 -2.64 3.68 1.80
N ALA A 48 -1.60 2.93 2.15
CA ALA A 48 -0.73 2.28 1.16
C ALA A 48 -1.53 1.33 0.24
N MET A 49 -2.41 0.51 0.79
CA MET A 49 -3.29 -0.37 0.02
C MET A 49 -4.18 0.42 -0.94
N TYR A 50 -4.76 1.54 -0.50
CA TYR A 50 -5.58 2.39 -1.35
C TYR A 50 -4.74 3.00 -2.48
N ARG A 51 -3.64 3.69 -2.17
CA ARG A 51 -2.78 4.37 -3.14
C ARG A 51 -2.21 3.42 -4.18
N LEU A 52 -1.72 2.25 -3.76
CA LEU A 52 -1.21 1.23 -4.68
C LEU A 52 -2.27 0.75 -5.69
N ARG A 53 -3.55 0.76 -5.31
CA ARG A 53 -4.64 0.38 -6.19
C ARG A 53 -5.16 1.54 -7.03
N ALA A 54 -5.27 2.73 -6.44
CA ALA A 54 -5.83 3.90 -7.09
C ALA A 54 -4.84 4.54 -8.09
N GLU A 55 -3.56 4.65 -7.72
CA GLU A 55 -2.54 5.33 -8.51
C GLU A 55 -1.87 4.38 -9.50
N LEU A 56 -1.60 3.13 -9.09
CA LEU A 56 -0.89 2.16 -9.92
C LEU A 56 -1.79 1.08 -10.53
N THR A 57 -3.11 1.14 -10.31
CA THR A 57 -4.10 0.18 -10.83
C THR A 57 -3.81 -1.29 -10.47
N LEU A 58 -3.07 -1.52 -9.37
CA LEU A 58 -2.66 -2.88 -8.98
C LEU A 58 -3.83 -3.71 -8.46
N SER A 59 -3.77 -5.03 -8.74
CA SER A 59 -4.74 -5.99 -8.22
C SER A 59 -4.55 -6.24 -6.72
N CYS A 60 -5.60 -6.68 -6.01
CA CYS A 60 -5.48 -7.04 -4.59
C CYS A 60 -4.38 -8.09 -4.31
N PRO A 61 -4.24 -9.17 -5.12
CA PRO A 61 -3.13 -10.12 -4.97
C PRO A 61 -1.74 -9.49 -5.14
N THR A 62 -1.57 -8.59 -6.12
CA THR A 62 -0.29 -7.92 -6.34
C THR A 62 0.09 -7.04 -5.16
N VAL A 63 -0.86 -6.23 -4.68
CA VAL A 63 -0.66 -5.37 -3.51
C VAL A 63 -0.38 -6.20 -2.26
N ALA A 64 -1.07 -7.34 -2.09
CA ALA A 64 -0.83 -8.29 -1.02
C ALA A 64 0.64 -8.77 -0.96
N GLY A 65 1.24 -9.10 -2.11
CA GLY A 65 2.67 -9.44 -2.19
C GLY A 65 3.60 -8.26 -1.83
N VAL A 66 3.22 -7.03 -2.21
CA VAL A 66 3.97 -5.81 -1.90
C VAL A 66 3.96 -5.47 -0.41
N ILE A 67 2.88 -5.74 0.31
CA ILE A 67 2.76 -5.40 1.74
C ILE A 67 2.84 -6.60 2.69
N ASN A 68 3.01 -7.81 2.15
CA ASN A 68 3.03 -9.06 2.91
C ASN A 68 1.75 -9.30 3.74
N ARG A 69 0.59 -9.30 3.06
CA ARG A 69 -0.74 -9.53 3.66
C ARG A 69 -1.66 -10.34 2.77
N ASP A 70 -2.73 -10.88 3.34
CA ASP A 70 -3.80 -11.51 2.57
C ASP A 70 -4.50 -10.51 1.65
N HIS A 71 -4.81 -10.95 0.43
CA HIS A 71 -5.48 -10.11 -0.57
C HIS A 71 -6.88 -9.65 -0.13
N THR A 72 -7.55 -10.41 0.75
CA THR A 72 -8.81 -10.03 1.40
C THR A 72 -8.60 -8.85 2.36
N THR A 73 -7.49 -8.86 3.12
CA THR A 73 -7.10 -7.74 4.00
C THR A 73 -6.83 -6.49 3.17
N VAL A 74 -6.17 -6.63 2.01
CA VAL A 74 -5.95 -5.51 1.09
C VAL A 74 -7.27 -4.90 0.62
N SER A 75 -8.22 -5.75 0.20
CA SER A 75 -9.53 -5.27 -0.27
C SER A 75 -10.24 -4.49 0.84
N HIS A 76 -10.35 -5.08 2.02
CA HIS A 76 -11.03 -4.46 3.16
C HIS A 76 -10.33 -3.17 3.60
N GLY A 77 -9.00 -3.17 3.68
CA GLY A 77 -8.22 -2.01 4.09
C GLY A 77 -8.30 -0.85 3.11
N ALA A 78 -8.24 -1.12 1.80
CA ALA A 78 -8.38 -0.11 0.76
C ALA A 78 -9.79 0.51 0.76
N HIS A 79 -10.83 -0.31 0.95
CA HIS A 79 -12.21 0.19 1.10
C HIS A 79 -12.37 1.04 2.35
N ALA A 80 -11.88 0.57 3.50
CA ALA A 80 -11.97 1.32 4.76
C ALA A 80 -11.25 2.68 4.69
N HIS A 81 -10.12 2.77 3.98
CA HIS A 81 -9.47 4.05 3.72
C HIS A 81 -10.33 4.94 2.83
N ALA A 82 -10.83 4.40 1.70
CA ALA A 82 -11.66 5.16 0.78
C ALA A 82 -12.92 5.72 1.47
N ASP A 83 -13.63 4.88 2.23
CA ASP A 83 -14.87 5.27 2.91
C ASP A 83 -14.63 6.32 3.99
N ARG A 84 -13.53 6.20 4.76
CA ARG A 84 -13.17 7.17 5.80
C ARG A 84 -12.83 8.55 5.22
N HIS A 85 -12.25 8.59 4.02
CA HIS A 85 -11.76 9.81 3.39
C HIS A 85 -12.65 10.31 2.24
N GLY A 86 -13.79 9.65 1.97
CA GLY A 86 -14.68 9.99 0.86
C GLY A 86 -14.04 9.86 -0.52
N LEU A 87 -13.08 8.95 -0.68
CA LEU A 87 -12.31 8.80 -1.92
C LEU A 87 -12.96 7.82 -2.89
N PRO A 88 -12.80 8.01 -4.21
CA PRO A 88 -13.36 7.11 -5.20
C PRO A 88 -12.68 5.73 -5.17
N LYS A 89 -13.47 4.67 -5.32
CA LYS A 89 -12.99 3.29 -5.48
C LYS A 89 -12.83 3.02 -6.97
N THR A 90 -11.63 3.25 -7.51
CA THR A 90 -11.36 3.18 -8.96
C THR A 90 -11.33 1.76 -9.54
N TRP A 91 -11.40 0.75 -8.69
CA TRP A 91 -11.49 -0.66 -9.08
C TRP A 91 -12.94 -1.13 -9.15
N ARG A 92 -13.23 -2.13 -9.99
CA ARG A 92 -14.56 -2.77 -10.02
C ARG A 92 -14.94 -3.31 -8.64
N THR A 93 -15.83 -2.61 -7.95
CA THR A 93 -16.69 -3.18 -6.92
C THR A 93 -17.72 -4.08 -7.62
N ARG A 94 -18.11 -5.20 -7.01
CA ARG A 94 -19.13 -6.12 -7.57
C ARG A 94 -20.55 -5.52 -7.50
N GLU A 95 -20.69 -4.22 -7.67
CA GLU A 95 -21.94 -3.45 -7.61
C GLU A 95 -22.22 -2.82 -8.97
N ALA A 96 -22.49 -3.67 -9.95
CA ALA A 96 -23.19 -3.32 -11.18
C ALA A 96 -23.56 -4.61 -11.91
N ARG A 97 -24.71 -5.17 -11.52
CA ARG A 97 -25.50 -6.04 -12.40
C ARG A 97 -26.95 -5.62 -12.29
#